data_AF-A0A661DF70-F1
#
_entry.id   AF-A0A661DF70-F1
#
_cell.length_a   1.000
_cell.length_b   1.000
_cell.length_c   1.000
_cell.angle_alpha   90.00
_cell.angle_beta   90.00
_cell.angle_gamma   90.00
#
_symmetry.space_group_name_H-M   'P 1'
#
loop_
_entity.id
_entity.type
_entity.pdbx_description
1 polymer ?
#
loop_
_entity_poly.entity_id
_entity_poly.type
_entity_poly.pdbx_seq_one_letter_code
_entity_poly.pdbx_strand_id
1 'polypeptide(L)'
;MQIREEPDLSEFENHEQPEMEYQHDGVNSLGDDSSDSGTQDKSDANDKAQPFVREGQKIGRNQPCPCGSGKKYKQCCGKLN
;
A
#
# COMPACT_ATOMS: atom_id res chain seq x y z
N MET A 1 -13.96 40.86 10.53
CA MET A 1 -13.16 39.65 10.26
C MET A 1 -11.92 40.11 9.53
N GLN A 2 -10.79 40.25 10.23
CA GLN A 2 -9.52 40.56 9.57
C GLN A 2 -9.12 39.37 8.69
N ILE A 3 -9.04 39.61 7.38
CA ILE A 3 -8.53 38.65 6.40
C ILE A 3 -7.01 38.71 6.53
N ARG A 4 -6.39 37.59 6.90
CA ARG A 4 -4.93 37.44 6.90
C ARG A 4 -4.45 37.60 5.46
N GLU A 5 -3.42 38.41 5.26
CA GLU A 5 -2.74 38.53 3.97
C GLU A 5 -2.29 37.13 3.52
N GLU A 6 -2.68 36.77 2.30
CA GLU A 6 -2.25 35.52 1.66
C GLU A 6 -0.75 35.64 1.35
N PRO A 7 0.08 34.63 1.68
CA PRO A 7 1.50 34.70 1.36
C PRO A 7 1.69 34.78 -0.16
N ASP A 8 2.60 35.66 -0.58
CA ASP A 8 2.95 35.86 -1.99
C ASP A 8 3.49 34.55 -2.56
N LEU A 9 2.82 34.06 -3.61
CA LEU A 9 3.10 32.79 -4.27
C LEU A 9 4.56 32.69 -4.78
N SER A 10 5.25 33.84 -4.91
CA SER A 10 6.67 33.94 -5.30
C SER A 10 7.66 33.49 -4.22
N GLU A 11 7.31 33.56 -2.94
CA GLU A 11 8.19 33.13 -1.84
C GLU A 11 8.19 31.60 -1.66
N PHE A 12 7.08 30.93 -1.99
CA PHE A 12 6.96 29.47 -1.92
C PHE A 12 7.75 28.73 -3.01
N GLU A 13 8.02 29.38 -4.15
CA GLU A 13 8.83 28.82 -5.24
C GLU A 13 10.33 28.80 -4.91
N ASN A 14 10.76 29.68 -3.99
CA ASN A 14 12.14 29.77 -3.49
C ASN A 14 12.42 28.86 -2.28
N HIS A 15 11.46 28.05 -1.83
CA HIS A 15 11.77 26.96 -0.90
C HIS A 15 12.32 25.77 -1.71
N GLU A 16 13.59 25.92 -2.09
CA GLU A 16 14.42 24.88 -2.70
C GLU A 16 14.22 23.60 -1.88
N GLN A 17 13.60 22.58 -2.47
CA GLN A 17 13.40 21.33 -1.75
C GLN A 17 14.78 20.78 -1.40
N PRO A 18 15.12 20.55 -0.11
CA PRO A 18 16.38 19.92 0.21
C PRO A 18 16.41 18.53 -0.42
N GLU A 19 17.48 18.24 -1.14
CA GLU A 19 17.70 16.94 -1.77
C GLU A 19 17.85 15.88 -0.68
N MET A 20 16.74 15.24 -0.32
CA MET A 20 16.69 14.19 0.70
C MET A 20 17.12 12.87 0.07
N GLU A 21 18.41 12.56 0.13
CA GLU A 21 18.93 11.26 -0.29
C GLU A 21 18.50 10.17 0.71
N TYR A 22 17.44 9.43 0.36
CA TYR A 22 16.94 8.31 1.16
C TYR A 22 17.88 7.11 1.00
N GLN A 23 18.91 7.03 1.85
CA GLN A 23 19.81 5.88 1.92
C GLN A 23 19.15 4.76 2.73
N HIS A 24 18.71 3.70 2.05
CA HIS A 24 18.37 2.44 2.71
C HIS A 24 19.60 1.53 2.67
N ASP A 25 20.18 1.26 3.83
CA ASP A 25 21.24 0.25 3.98
C ASP A 25 20.66 -1.08 3.51
N GLY A 26 21.21 -1.60 2.41
CA GLY A 26 20.68 -2.77 1.72
C GLY A 26 20.76 -4.00 2.61
N VAL A 27 19.70 -4.28 3.37
CA VAL A 27 19.57 -5.56 4.06
C VAL A 27 19.32 -6.62 3.00
N ASN A 28 20.36 -7.38 2.68
CA ASN A 28 20.22 -8.66 1.99
C ASN A 28 19.49 -9.62 2.94
N SER A 29 18.16 -9.53 2.99
CA SER A 29 17.36 -10.67 3.41
C SER A 29 17.44 -11.66 2.26
N LEU A 30 17.99 -12.85 2.54
CA LEU A 30 18.22 -13.97 1.62
C LEU A 30 19.63 -14.00 0.99
N GLY A 31 20.58 -14.55 1.75
CA GLY A 31 21.84 -15.04 1.20
C GLY A 31 22.72 -15.70 2.26
N ASP A 32 22.55 -17.02 2.45
CA ASP A 32 23.66 -17.99 2.46
C ASP A 32 23.12 -19.43 2.56
N ASP A 33 23.54 -20.23 1.57
CA ASP A 33 23.33 -21.65 1.41
C ASP A 33 24.51 -22.36 2.09
N SER A 34 24.23 -23.11 3.15
CA SER A 34 25.21 -24.01 3.76
C SER A 34 24.53 -25.33 4.13
N SER A 35 24.42 -26.19 3.12
CA SER A 35 24.60 -27.65 3.19
C SER A 35 23.90 -28.43 4.32
N ASP A 36 22.74 -29.02 4.00
CA ASP A 36 22.48 -30.42 4.37
C ASP A 36 21.73 -31.14 3.25
N SER A 37 22.30 -32.25 2.81
CA SER A 37 21.85 -33.02 1.65
C SER A 37 20.60 -33.82 1.97
N GLY A 38 19.50 -33.53 1.28
CA GLY A 38 18.24 -34.26 1.42
C GLY A 38 17.43 -34.30 0.13
N THR A 39 17.94 -35.03 -0.86
CA THR A 39 17.25 -35.57 -2.05
C THR A 39 16.62 -34.56 -3.03
N GLN A 40 17.25 -34.50 -4.19
CA GLN A 40 16.75 -33.87 -5.41
C GLN A 40 15.48 -34.60 -5.90
N ASP A 41 14.34 -33.93 -5.88
CA ASP A 41 13.27 -34.19 -6.86
C ASP A 41 13.14 -32.97 -7.76
N LYS A 42 13.60 -33.12 -9.00
CA LYS A 42 13.32 -32.18 -10.08
C LYS A 42 12.01 -32.63 -10.73
N SER A 43 10.93 -31.96 -10.39
CA SER A 43 9.75 -31.87 -11.25
C SER A 43 9.46 -30.40 -11.55
N ASP A 44 9.32 -30.16 -12.85
CA ASP A 44 9.30 -28.89 -13.55
C ASP A 44 8.20 -27.89 -13.14
N ALA A 45 8.47 -26.64 -13.55
CA ALA A 45 7.54 -25.58 -13.91
C ALA A 45 7.02 -24.62 -12.81
N ASN A 46 7.67 -23.47 -12.73
CA ASN A 46 7.01 -22.15 -12.81
C ASN A 46 5.71 -21.97 -11.99
N ASP A 47 5.71 -22.29 -10.70
CA ASP A 47 4.65 -21.84 -9.79
C ASP A 47 5.09 -20.53 -9.14
N LYS A 48 5.14 -19.46 -9.94
CA LYS A 48 5.15 -18.12 -9.37
C LYS A 48 3.79 -17.92 -8.73
N ALA A 49 3.70 -18.12 -7.42
CA ALA A 49 2.48 -17.86 -6.64
C ALA A 49 1.92 -16.48 -7.03
N GLN A 50 0.88 -16.47 -7.87
CA GLN A 50 0.28 -15.24 -8.35
C GLN A 50 -0.52 -14.61 -7.21
N PRO A 51 -0.45 -13.28 -7.02
CA PRO A 51 -1.23 -12.62 -5.99
C PRO A 51 -2.73 -12.79 -6.28
N PHE A 52 -3.50 -13.14 -5.25
CA PHE A 52 -4.95 -13.24 -5.36
C PHE A 52 -5.57 -11.86 -5.63
N VAL A 53 -6.19 -11.71 -6.79
CA VAL A 53 -6.97 -10.51 -7.15
C VAL A 53 -8.42 -10.76 -6.79
N ARG A 54 -9.01 -9.84 -6.03
CA ARG A 54 -10.46 -9.87 -5.76
C ARG A 54 -11.20 -9.53 -7.06
N GLU A 55 -12.13 -10.40 -7.46
CA GLU A 55 -13.02 -10.16 -8.63
C GLU A 55 -14.05 -9.04 -8.38
N GLY A 56 -14.27 -8.66 -7.11
CA GLY A 56 -15.27 -7.67 -6.73
C GLY A 56 -14.79 -6.22 -6.72
N GLN A 57 -15.74 -5.29 -6.91
CA GLN A 57 -15.49 -3.85 -6.81
C GLN A 57 -15.01 -3.45 -5.41
N LYS A 58 -13.99 -2.59 -5.33
CA LYS A 58 -13.52 -1.99 -4.08
C LYS A 58 -14.56 -1.00 -3.56
N ILE A 59 -15.38 -1.43 -2.60
CA ILE A 59 -16.42 -0.60 -1.98
C ILE A 59 -15.78 0.30 -0.92
N GLY A 60 -15.92 1.62 -1.11
CA GLY A 60 -15.46 2.62 -0.17
C GLY A 60 -16.28 2.65 1.12
N ARG A 61 -15.66 3.05 2.24
CA ARG A 61 -16.27 3.03 3.58
C ARG A 61 -17.59 3.82 3.70
N ASN A 62 -17.77 4.88 2.93
CA ASN A 62 -18.99 5.72 2.93
C ASN A 62 -20.02 5.36 1.86
N GLN A 63 -19.74 4.41 0.97
CA GLN A 63 -20.65 3.98 -0.11
C GLN A 63 -21.85 3.18 0.46
N PRO A 64 -22.98 3.08 -0.26
CA PRO A 64 -24.09 2.22 0.16
C PRO A 64 -23.62 0.76 0.31
N CYS A 65 -24.12 0.09 1.34
CA CYS A 65 -23.80 -1.32 1.59
C CYS A 65 -24.41 -2.20 0.48
N PRO A 66 -23.62 -3.11 -0.15
CA PRO A 66 -24.13 -4.04 -1.16
C PRO A 66 -25.09 -5.08 -0.57
N CYS A 67 -25.20 -5.16 0.75
CA CYS A 67 -26.12 -6.01 1.50
C CYS A 67 -27.59 -5.57 1.43
N GLY A 68 -27.91 -4.46 0.74
CA GLY A 68 -29.28 -3.97 0.61
C GLY A 68 -29.85 -3.25 1.84
N SER A 69 -29.02 -2.99 2.87
CA SER A 69 -29.49 -2.38 4.12
C SER A 69 -29.79 -0.87 4.03
N GLY A 70 -29.45 -0.23 2.90
CA GLY A 70 -29.55 1.23 2.73
C GLY A 70 -28.54 2.04 3.58
N LYS A 71 -27.78 1.40 4.46
CA LYS A 71 -26.77 2.05 5.31
C LYS A 71 -25.44 2.20 4.58
N LYS A 72 -24.61 3.16 5.01
CA LYS A 72 -23.21 3.27 4.55
C LYS A 72 -22.43 2.02 4.98
N TYR A 73 -21.50 1.54 4.15
CA TYR A 73 -20.71 0.32 4.39
C TYR A 73 -20.09 0.30 5.81
N LYS A 74 -19.54 1.44 6.26
CA LYS A 74 -18.94 1.61 7.61
C LYS A 74 -19.86 1.39 8.81
N GLN A 75 -21.18 1.49 8.59
CA GLN A 75 -22.20 1.31 9.62
C GLN A 75 -22.96 -0.01 9.46
N CYS A 76 -22.54 -0.86 8.52
CA CYS A 76 -23.13 -2.16 8.26
C CYS A 76 -22.02 -3.22 8.17
N CYS A 77 -21.80 -3.85 7.02
CA CYS A 77 -20.81 -4.93 6.84
C CYS A 77 -19.35 -4.51 7.14
N GLY A 78 -19.02 -3.22 7.06
CA GLY A 78 -17.70 -2.67 7.36
C GLY A 78 -17.59 -2.04 8.75
N LYS A 79 -18.51 -2.35 9.67
CA LYS A 79 -18.44 -1.86 11.05
C LYS A 79 -17.32 -2.60 11.79
N LEU A 80 -16.37 -1.86 12.33
CA LEU A 80 -15.39 -2.37 13.29
C LEU A 80 -16.03 -2.24 14.67
N ASN A 81 -16.03 -3.32 15.46
CA ASN A 81 -16.46 -3.31 16.86
C ASN A 81 -15.37 -2.71 17.74
#